data_AF-A0A1W9S9C0-F1
#
_entry.id   AF-A0A1W9S9C0-F1
#
_cell.length_a   1.000
_cell.length_b   1.000
_cell.length_c   1.000
_cell.angle_alpha   90.00
_cell.angle_beta   90.00
_cell.angle_gamma   90.00
#
_symmetry.space_group_name_H-M   'P 1'
#
loop_
_entity.id
_entity.type
_entity.pdbx_description
1 polymer ?
#
loop_
_entity_poly.entity_id
_entity_poly.type
_entity_poly.pdbx_seq_one_letter_code
_entity_poly.pdbx_strand_id
1 'polypeptide(L)' 'MAKVNSGKRHNQKFGLDRRQGINLWGRAKSPLNKRKYPAGQHGPTLRRKQTDYGKQLHAKQRIKGYYGNISEKRFQK' A
#
# COMPACT_ATOMS: atom_id res chain seq x y z
N MET A 1 -0.65 23.51 21.11
CA MET A 1 -1.30 22.61 20.13
C MET A 1 -0.48 21.33 20.00
N ALA A 2 -1.02 20.19 20.42
CA ALA A 2 -0.28 18.93 20.49
C ALA A 2 0.12 18.43 19.09
N LYS A 3 1.39 18.01 18.94
CA LYS A 3 1.91 17.41 17.70
C LYS A 3 1.14 16.11 17.43
N VAL A 4 0.26 16.13 16.44
CA VAL A 4 -0.43 14.91 15.96
C VAL A 4 0.64 13.94 15.48
N ASN A 5 0.69 12.76 16.11
CA ASN A 5 1.70 11.75 15.87
C ASN A 5 1.71 11.36 14.38
N SER A 6 2.74 11.82 13.68
CA SER A 6 2.86 11.80 12.22
C SER A 6 3.45 10.47 11.76
N GLY A 7 2.59 9.47 11.52
CA GLY A 7 3.00 8.30 10.73
C GLY A 7 3.51 8.75 9.35
N LYS A 8 4.46 8.00 8.75
CA LYS A 8 5.20 8.36 7.50
C LYS A 8 4.34 8.75 6.27
N ARG A 9 3.01 8.69 6.34
CA ARG A 9 2.06 9.03 5.25
C ARG A 9 0.85 9.82 5.74
N HIS A 10 1.06 10.94 6.43
CA HIS A 10 -0.03 11.78 6.97
C HIS A 10 -1.01 12.28 5.88
N ASN A 11 -0.51 12.65 4.69
CA ASN A 11 -1.33 13.22 3.62
C ASN A 11 -1.83 12.22 2.56
N GLN A 12 -1.34 10.97 2.56
CA GLN A 12 -1.74 9.94 1.58
C GLN A 12 -2.28 8.69 2.29
N LYS A 13 -3.46 8.82 2.89
CA LYS A 13 -4.15 7.75 3.62
C LYS A 13 -4.51 6.54 2.73
N PHE A 14 -4.71 6.75 1.43
CA PHE A 14 -5.26 5.72 0.52
C PHE A 14 -4.38 5.38 -0.69
N GLY A 15 -3.13 5.88 -0.73
CA GLY A 15 -2.20 5.58 -1.84
C GLY A 15 -1.71 4.13 -1.85
N LEU A 16 -1.82 3.42 -0.71
CA LEU A 16 -1.35 2.05 -0.56
C LEU A 16 -2.24 1.02 -1.25
N ASP A 17 -3.56 1.20 -1.21
CA ASP A 17 -4.52 0.25 -1.76
C ASP A 17 -4.24 0.00 -3.25
N ARG A 18 -4.08 1.07 -4.03
CA ARG A 18 -3.77 0.99 -5.46
C ARG A 18 -2.37 0.46 -5.75
N ARG A 19 -1.40 0.71 -4.87
CA ARG A 19 -0.04 0.19 -5.02
C ARG A 19 0.04 -1.32 -4.78
N GLN A 20 -0.71 -1.83 -3.79
CA GLN A 20 -0.75 -3.25 -3.46
C GLN A 20 -1.83 -4.04 -4.22
N GLY A 21 -2.70 -3.33 -4.95
CA GLY A 21 -3.78 -3.91 -5.74
C GLY A 21 -4.91 -4.50 -4.89
N ILE A 22 -4.97 -4.18 -3.59
CA ILE A 22 -5.92 -4.74 -2.63
C ILE A 22 -6.48 -3.63 -1.75
N ASN A 23 -7.77 -3.71 -1.43
CA ASN A 23 -8.41 -2.89 -0.42
C ASN A 23 -8.04 -3.43 0.97
N LEU A 24 -7.00 -2.86 1.60
CA LEU A 24 -6.42 -3.38 2.83
C LEU A 24 -7.37 -3.35 4.04
N TRP A 25 -8.32 -2.40 4.06
CA TRP A 25 -9.24 -2.18 5.19
C TRP A 25 -10.72 -2.39 4.84
N GLY A 26 -11.02 -2.98 3.69
CA GLY A 26 -12.41 -3.32 3.31
C GLY A 26 -13.34 -2.11 3.10
N ARG A 27 -12.81 -0.92 2.82
CA ARG A 27 -13.62 0.30 2.73
C ARG A 27 -14.40 0.39 1.41
N ALA A 28 -15.68 0.73 1.47
CA ALA A 28 -16.52 0.94 0.27
C ALA A 28 -15.98 2.02 -0.70
N LYS A 29 -15.42 3.10 -0.14
CA LYS A 29 -14.83 4.23 -0.90
C LYS A 29 -13.31 4.09 -1.10
N SER A 30 -12.78 2.88 -1.31
CA SER A 30 -11.35 2.70 -1.62
C SER A 30 -11.01 3.22 -3.03
N PRO A 31 -9.86 3.90 -3.24
CA PRO A 31 -9.45 4.35 -4.58
C PRO A 31 -9.24 3.22 -5.57
N LEU A 32 -8.98 2.00 -5.10
CA LEU A 32 -8.86 0.81 -5.95
C LEU A 32 -10.17 0.50 -6.68
N ASN A 33 -11.33 0.68 -6.02
CA ASN A 33 -12.64 0.40 -6.60
C ASN A 33 -12.92 1.28 -7.83
N LYS A 34 -12.41 2.52 -7.82
CA LYS A 34 -12.51 3.46 -8.95
C LYS A 34 -11.42 3.25 -10.00
N ARG A 35 -10.21 2.86 -9.59
CA ARG A 35 -9.04 2.75 -10.47
C ARG A 35 -8.25 1.49 -10.13
N LYS A 36 -8.49 0.42 -10.90
CA LYS A 36 -7.88 -0.91 -10.68
C LYS A 36 -6.40 -1.00 -11.04
N TYR A 37 -5.82 0.04 -11.63
CA TYR A 37 -4.41 0.09 -12.00
C TYR A 37 -3.54 0.72 -10.89
N PRO A 38 -2.23 0.37 -10.82
CA PRO A 38 -1.29 0.98 -9.89
C PRO A 38 -1.26 2.51 -9.93
N ALA A 39 -0.85 3.14 -8.84
CA ALA A 39 -0.62 4.58 -8.81
C ALA A 39 0.60 4.96 -9.67
N GLY A 40 0.56 6.14 -10.31
CA GLY A 40 1.64 6.68 -11.15
C GLY A 40 1.26 6.80 -12.63
N GLN A 41 2.04 7.56 -13.39
CA GLN A 41 1.82 7.82 -14.82
C GLN A 41 1.81 6.55 -15.65
N HIS A 42 2.73 5.62 -15.38
CA HIS A 42 2.79 4.33 -16.07
C HIS A 42 1.80 3.30 -15.52
N GLY A 43 1.08 3.60 -14.44
CA GLY A 43 0.15 2.67 -13.81
C GLY A 43 -0.87 2.04 -14.76
N PRO A 44 -1.61 2.82 -15.58
CA PRO A 44 -2.58 2.28 -16.54
C PRO A 44 -1.99 1.30 -17.56
N THR A 45 -0.78 1.58 -18.04
CA THR A 45 -0.11 0.80 -19.09
C THR A 45 0.75 -0.32 -18.52
N LEU A 46 1.03 -0.31 -17.21
CA LEU A 46 1.92 -1.28 -16.58
C LEU A 46 1.29 -2.67 -16.53
N ARG A 47 1.83 -3.58 -17.33
CA ARG A 47 1.56 -5.02 -17.24
C ARG A 47 2.89 -5.72 -17.00
N ARG A 48 3.11 -6.24 -15.79
CA ARG A 48 4.35 -6.98 -15.43
C ARG A 48 3.98 -8.34 -14.85
N LYS A 49 4.65 -9.39 -15.33
CA LYS A 49 4.60 -10.72 -14.71
C LYS A 49 5.36 -10.63 -13.38
N GLN A 50 4.71 -11.03 -12.28
CA GLN A 50 5.36 -11.07 -10.97
C GLN A 50 6.29 -12.26 -10.88
N THR A 51 7.52 -12.03 -10.43
CA THR A 51 8.47 -13.08 -10.03
C THR A 51 8.03 -13.70 -8.70
N ASP A 52 8.57 -14.86 -8.35
CA ASP A 52 8.21 -15.53 -7.10
C ASP A 52 8.57 -14.70 -5.87
N TYR A 53 9.78 -14.14 -5.85
CA TYR A 53 10.18 -13.14 -4.86
C TYR A 53 9.24 -11.93 -4.82
N GLY A 54 8.78 -11.46 -5.99
CA GLY A 54 7.84 -10.35 -6.08
C GLY A 54 6.53 -10.63 -5.34
N LYS A 55 6.00 -11.86 -5.45
CA LYS A 55 4.81 -12.27 -4.69
C LYS A 55 5.03 -12.18 -3.18
N GLN A 56 6.17 -12.70 -2.70
CA GLN A 56 6.54 -12.65 -1.28
C GLN A 56 6.72 -11.20 -0.79
N LEU A 57 7.39 -10.36 -1.58
CA LEU A 57 7.56 -8.94 -1.29
C LEU A 57 6.21 -8.23 -1.20
N HIS A 58 5.29 -8.50 -2.13
CA HIS A 58 3.94 -7.93 -2.07
C HIS A 58 3.18 -8.37 -0.82
N ALA A 59 3.23 -9.65 -0.46
CA ALA A 59 2.63 -10.14 0.78
C ALA A 59 3.18 -9.41 2.01
N LYS A 60 4.50 -9.28 2.10
CA LYS A 60 5.20 -8.54 3.16
C LYS A 60 4.78 -7.07 3.24
N GLN A 61 4.74 -6.37 2.10
CA GLN A 61 4.34 -4.97 2.05
C GLN A 61 2.86 -4.76 2.43
N ARG A 62 1.97 -5.73 2.15
CA ARG A 62 0.56 -5.68 2.58
C ARG A 62 0.45 -5.72 4.10
N ILE A 63 1.12 -6.67 4.75
CA ILE A 63 1.09 -6.81 6.22
C ILE A 63 1.67 -5.55 6.88
N LYS A 64 2.80 -5.06 6.38
CA LYS A 64 3.43 -3.83 6.84
C LYS A 64 2.51 -2.60 6.72
N GLY A 65 1.78 -2.52 5.62
CA GLY A 65 0.81 -1.45 5.37
C GLY A 65 -0.42 -1.54 6.26
N TYR A 66 -0.92 -2.76 6.49
CA TYR A 66 -2.11 -3.04 7.29
C TYR A 66 -1.94 -2.55 8.74
N TYR A 67 -0.80 -2.85 9.36
CA TYR A 67 -0.51 -2.48 10.75
C TYR A 67 0.05 -1.06 10.93
N GLY A 68 -0.38 -0.10 10.09
CA GLY A 68 -0.04 1.31 10.28
C GLY A 68 1.36 1.72 9.79
N ASN A 69 1.86 1.06 8.73
CA ASN A 69 3.16 1.36 8.11
C ASN A 69 4.34 1.20 9.08
N ILE A 70 4.39 0.06 9.76
CA ILE A 70 5.50 -0.35 10.62
C ILE A 70 6.84 -0.24 9.86
N SER A 71 7.93 0.10 10.56
CA SER A 71 9.28 0.11 9.97
C SER A 71 9.78 -1.31 9.71
N GLU A 72 10.67 -1.47 8.72
CA GLU A 72 11.20 -2.80 8.35
C GLU A 72 11.90 -3.50 9.52
N LYS A 73 12.68 -2.75 10.30
CA LYS A 73 13.39 -3.24 11.49
C LYS A 73 12.47 -3.79 12.57
N ARG A 74 11.26 -3.24 12.72
CA ARG A 74 10.26 -3.71 13.68
C ARG A 74 9.41 -4.86 13.15
N PHE A 75 9.34 -5.02 11.83
CA PHE A 75 8.62 -6.12 11.20
C PHE A 75 9.47 -7.40 11.13
N GLN A 76 10.79 -7.25 11.06
CA GLN A 76 11.73 -8.37 11.03
C GLN A 76 12.07 -8.91 12.43
N LYS A 77 11.95 -8.05 13.45
CA LYS A 77 12.03 -8.48 14.87
C LYS A 77 10.76 -9.21 15.25
#